data_AF-A0A7I7MRQ1-F1
#
_entry.id   AF-A0A7I7MRQ1-F1
#
_cell.length_a   1.000
_cell.length_b   1.000
_cell.length_c   1.000
_cell.angle_alpha   90.00
_cell.angle_beta   90.00
_cell.angle_gamma   90.00
#
_symmetry.space_group_name_H-M   'P 1'
#
loop_
_entity.id
_entity.type
_entity.pdbx_description
1 polymer ?
#
loop_
_entity_poly.entity_id
_entity_poly.type
_entity_poly.pdbx_seq_one_letter_code
_entity_poly.pdbx_strand_id
1 'polypeptide(L)' 'MISAASAWEIAIKTRLGRLDGEPLLSAWSDIVAALTATDIPIDAHDAIFASRLTWDHRDPFDRILVAQPPDETSP' A
#
# COMPACT_ATOMS: atom_id res chain seq x y z
N MET A 1 7.13 -8.05 1.91
CA MET A 1 6.37 -7.42 0.82
C MET A 1 5.96 -6.02 1.25
N ILE A 2 5.78 -5.10 0.31
CA ILE A 2 5.29 -3.74 0.55
C ILE A 2 4.16 -3.50 -0.45
N SER A 3 3.02 -3.03 0.03
CA SER A 3 1.85 -2.75 -0.81
C SER A 3 1.95 -1.37 -1.47
N ALA A 4 1.51 -1.28 -2.72
CA ALA A 4 1.34 0.00 -3.42
C ALA A 4 0.39 0.98 -2.68
N ALA A 5 -0.48 0.51 -1.76
CA ALA A 5 -1.29 1.38 -0.91
C ALA A 5 -0.42 2.24 0.01
N SER A 6 0.75 1.74 0.43
CA SER A 6 1.67 2.50 1.27
C SER A 6 2.26 3.68 0.50
N ALA A 7 2.74 3.44 -0.74
CA ALA A 7 3.20 4.51 -1.61
C ALA A 7 2.10 5.53 -1.91
N TRP A 8 0.87 5.04 -2.16
CA TRP A 8 -0.28 5.89 -2.43
C TRP A 8 -0.65 6.78 -1.23
N GLU A 9 -0.65 6.22 -0.02
CA GLU A 9 -0.91 6.97 1.21
C GLU A 9 0.17 8.05 1.45
N ILE A 10 1.44 7.71 1.27
CA ILE A 10 2.57 8.65 1.35
C ILE A 10 2.40 9.77 0.33
N ALA A 11 2.03 9.46 -0.92
CA ALA A 11 1.81 10.46 -1.97
C ALA A 11 0.67 11.43 -1.62
N ILE A 12 -0.44 10.92 -1.04
CA ILE A 12 -1.55 11.77 -0.61
C ILE A 12 -1.15 12.65 0.57
N LYS A 13 -0.51 12.08 1.60
CA LYS A 13 -0.03 12.85 2.76
C LYS A 13 0.97 13.93 2.34
N THR A 14 1.84 13.64 1.37
CA THR A 14 2.79 14.59 0.78
C THR A 14 2.06 15.73 0.08
N ARG A 15 1.12 15.41 -0.81
CA ARG A 15 0.31 16.41 -1.51
C ARG A 15 -0.50 17.30 -0.55
N LEU A 16 -0.97 16.75 0.57
CA LEU A 16 -1.71 17.48 1.59
C LEU A 16 -0.81 18.28 2.54
N GLY A 17 0.51 18.25 2.37
CA GLY A 17 1.48 18.91 3.26
C GLY A 17 1.53 18.30 4.67
N ARG A 18 1.04 17.08 4.83
CA ARG A 18 1.00 16.36 6.13
C ARG A 18 2.25 15.51 6.39
N LEU A 19 3.07 15.29 5.35
CA LEU A 19 4.30 14.52 5.38
C LEU A 19 5.26 15.11 4.34
N ASP A 20 6.56 15.17 4.64
CA ASP A 20 7.59 15.42 3.61
C ASP A 20 8.00 14.08 2.99
N GLY A 21 7.18 13.57 2.08
CA GLY A 21 7.37 12.24 1.48
C GLY A 21 8.06 12.25 0.12
N GLU A 22 8.40 13.41 -0.44
CA GLU A 22 9.06 13.50 -1.75
C GLU A 22 10.36 12.67 -1.83
N PRO A 23 11.24 12.67 -0.80
CA PRO A 23 12.43 11.83 -0.81
C PRO A 23 12.10 10.34 -0.85
N LEU A 24 11.10 9.90 -0.08
CA LEU A 24 10.64 8.50 -0.05
C LEU A 24 10.06 8.06 -1.40
N LEU A 25 9.23 8.91 -2.01
CA LEU A 25 8.58 8.62 -3.29
C LEU A 25 9.60 8.57 -4.44
N SER A 26 10.56 9.51 -4.45
CA SER A 26 11.59 9.57 -5.49
C SER A 26 12.56 8.39 -5.47
N ALA A 27 12.78 7.79 -4.29
CA ALA A 27 13.68 6.65 -4.08
C ALA A 27 12.93 5.34 -3.81
N TRP A 28 11.63 5.27 -4.12
CA TRP A 28 10.76 4.16 -3.70
C TRP A 28 11.33 2.78 -4.06
N SER A 29 11.70 2.58 -5.32
CA SER A 29 12.25 1.30 -5.80
C SER A 29 13.54 0.91 -5.08
N ASP A 30 14.42 1.88 -4.79
CA ASP A 30 15.67 1.65 -4.08
C ASP A 30 15.42 1.29 -2.62
N ILE A 31 14.44 1.92 -1.98
CA ILE A 31 14.02 1.63 -0.61
C ILE A 31 13.43 0.21 -0.52
N VAL A 32 12.53 -0.15 -1.43
CA VAL A 32 11.95 -1.50 -1.50
C VAL A 32 13.05 -2.55 -1.67
N ALA A 33 14.01 -2.30 -2.59
CA ALA A 33 15.14 -3.19 -2.81
C ALA A 33 16.06 -3.30 -1.59
N ALA A 34 16.37 -2.17 -0.93
CA ALA A 34 17.20 -2.15 0.28
C ALA A 34 16.57 -2.90 1.44
N LEU A 35 15.23 -2.93 1.52
CA LEU A 35 14.48 -3.71 2.51
C LEU A 35 14.37 -5.20 2.15
N THR A 36 14.94 -5.63 1.01
CA THR A 36 14.76 -6.99 0.47
C THR A 36 13.29 -7.37 0.39
N ALA A 37 12.45 -6.38 0.07
CA ALA A 37 11.01 -6.53 -0.05
C ALA A 37 10.59 -6.57 -1.52
N THR A 38 9.42 -7.13 -1.77
CA THR A 38 8.76 -7.08 -3.08
C THR A 38 7.63 -6.06 -3.02
N ASP A 39 7.56 -5.16 -3.99
CA ASP A 39 6.42 -4.26 -4.18
C ASP A 39 5.24 -5.03 -4.79
N ILE A 40 4.05 -4.82 -4.25
CA ILE A 40 2.83 -5.56 -4.60
C ILE A 40 1.85 -4.59 -5.24
N PRO A 41 1.54 -4.76 -6.54
CA PRO A 41 0.59 -3.91 -7.23
C PRO A 41 -0.81 -4.10 -6.65
N ILE A 42 -1.58 -3.03 -6.58
CA ILE A 42 -3.02 -3.11 -6.32
C ILE A 42 -3.73 -3.33 -7.64
N ASP A 43 -4.54 -4.38 -7.74
CA ASP A 43 -5.38 -4.63 -8.90
C ASP A 43 -6.89 -4.44 -8.60
N ALA A 44 -7.73 -4.69 -9.60
CA ALA A 44 -9.17 -4.58 -9.45
C ALA A 44 -9.76 -5.63 -8.50
N HIS A 45 -9.15 -6.80 -8.38
CA HIS A 45 -9.59 -7.85 -7.46
C HIS A 45 -9.40 -7.40 -6.01
N ASP A 46 -8.25 -6.80 -5.68
CA ASP A 46 -7.97 -6.24 -4.36
C ASP A 46 -9.02 -5.19 -3.97
N ALA A 47 -9.33 -4.28 -4.90
CA ALA A 47 -10.32 -3.22 -4.68
C ALA A 47 -11.74 -3.78 -4.47
N ILE A 48 -12.14 -4.78 -5.25
CA ILE A 48 -13.45 -5.44 -5.09
C ILE A 48 -13.51 -6.18 -3.76
N PHE A 49 -12.46 -6.90 -3.38
CA PHE A 49 -12.41 -7.62 -2.12
C PHE A 49 -12.45 -6.66 -0.93
N ALA A 50 -11.65 -5.60 -0.94
CA ALA A 50 -11.66 -4.54 0.08
C ALA A 50 -13.06 -3.93 0.29
N SER A 51 -13.85 -3.77 -0.78
CA SER A 51 -15.22 -3.22 -0.70
C SER A 51 -16.19 -4.12 0.07
N ARG A 52 -15.91 -5.42 0.17
CA ARG A 52 -16.77 -6.43 0.81
C ARG A 52 -16.41 -6.69 2.27
N LEU A 53 -15.29 -6.14 2.76
CA LEU A 53 -14.88 -6.28 4.14
C LEU A 53 -15.89 -5.58 5.06
N THR A 54 -16.58 -6.35 5.90
CA THR A 54 -17.37 -5.83 7.03
C THR A 54 -16.42 -5.31 8.09
N TRP A 55 -16.07 -4.04 8.00
CA TRP A 55 -15.11 -3.40 8.90
C TRP A 55 -15.54 -1.97 9.26
N ASP A 56 -15.53 -1.65 10.56
CA ASP A 56 -15.86 -0.33 11.11
C ASP A 56 -14.85 0.76 10.75
N HIS A 57 -13.61 0.39 10.37
CA HIS A 57 -12.60 1.36 9.97
C HIS A 57 -12.96 2.01 8.62
N ARG A 58 -12.93 3.36 8.58
CA ARG A 58 -13.32 4.14 7.40
C ARG A 58 -12.17 4.44 6.45
N ASP A 59 -10.94 4.14 6.83
CA ASP A 59 -9.78 4.43 5.99
C ASP A 59 -9.73 3.46 4.79
N PRO A 60 -9.81 3.97 3.55
CA PRO A 60 -9.73 3.12 2.36
C PRO A 60 -8.36 2.45 2.17
N PHE A 61 -7.25 3.02 2.67
CA PHE A 61 -5.92 2.41 2.54
C PHE A 61 -5.79 1.18 3.41
N ASP A 62 -6.26 1.25 4.66
CA ASP A 62 -6.25 0.11 5.57
C ASP A 62 -7.05 -1.06 5.01
N ARG A 63 -8.20 -0.78 4.38
CA ARG A 63 -9.02 -1.80 3.73
C ARG A 63 -8.30 -2.50 2.58
N ILE A 64 -7.54 -1.75 1.78
CA ILE A 64 -6.73 -2.34 0.71
C ILE A 64 -5.55 -3.12 1.28
N LEU A 65 -4.88 -2.63 2.33
CA LEU A 65 -3.78 -3.35 2.98
C LEU A 65 -4.23 -4.71 3.53
N VAL A 66 -5.45 -4.78 4.09
CA VAL A 66 -6.04 -6.06 4.52
C VAL A 66 -6.46 -6.93 3.35
N ALA A 67 -6.89 -6.33 2.24
CA ALA A 67 -7.25 -7.06 1.03
C ALA A 67 -6.05 -7.70 0.31
N GLN A 68 -4.84 -7.19 0.55
CA GLN A 68 -3.59 -7.73 0.05
C GLN A 68 -2.88 -8.52 1.17
N PRO A 69 -3.28 -9.78 1.42
CA PRO A 69 -2.65 -10.57 2.48
C PRO A 69 -1.13 -10.66 2.23
N PRO A 70 -0.30 -10.64 3.29
CA PRO A 70 1.08 -11.06 3.15
C PRO A 70 1.06 -12.48 2.59
N ASP A 71 1.87 -12.73 1.57
CA ASP A 71 1.96 -14.01 0.89
C ASP A 71 2.42 -15.09 1.89
N GLU A 72 1.46 -15.77 2.53
CA GLU A 72 1.67 -17.00 3.29
C GLU A 72 1.37 -18.23 2.41
N THR A 73 1.00 -18.04 1.14
CA THR A 73 0.73 -19.17 0.24
C THR A 73 0.96 -18.80 -1.21
N SER A 74 2.23 -18.76 -1.62
CA SER A 74 2.54 -19.32 -2.93
C SER A 74 2.37 -20.84 -2.83
N PRO A 75 1.59 -21.50 -3.71
CA PRO A 75 1.87 -22.90 -4.01
C PRO A 75 3.27 -23.06 -4.61
#